data_AF-A0A1H8II65-F1
#
_entry.id   AF-A0A1H8II65-F1
#
_cell.length_a   1.000
_cell.length_b   1.000
_cell.length_c   1.000
_cell.angle_alpha   90.00
_cell.angle_beta   90.00
_cell.angle_gamma   90.00
#
_symmetry.space_group_name_H-M   'P 1'
#
loop_
_entity.id
_entity.type
_entity.pdbx_description
1 polymer ?
#
loop_
_entity_poly.entity_id
_entity_poly.type
_entity_poly.pdbx_seq_one_letter_code
_entity_poly.pdbx_strand_id
1 'polypeptide(L)'
;MNIVSVEEVTLYFRSYGLKCDEELVKTWLDEEKNKSNTTIFNKQINEDYLYTFNDWCRWKGTAYEDGIDDQTKIARLFEEVIELKKEIDKLEKEKAALEDSLGVLPF
;
A
#
# COMPACT_ATOMS: atom_id res chain seq x y z
N MET A 1 -5.46 -18.76 -25.82
CA MET A 1 -5.67 -17.95 -24.60
C MET A 1 -4.83 -16.70 -24.78
N ASN A 2 -5.42 -15.50 -24.78
CA ASN A 2 -4.63 -14.27 -24.78
C ASN A 2 -4.11 -14.06 -23.37
N ILE A 3 -2.81 -14.25 -23.20
CA ILE A 3 -2.09 -13.84 -21.99
C ILE A 3 -2.01 -12.33 -22.07
N VAL A 4 -2.62 -11.63 -21.11
CA VAL A 4 -2.51 -10.17 -21.01
C VAL A 4 -1.04 -9.84 -20.75
N SER A 5 -0.43 -8.99 -21.59
CA SER A 5 0.96 -8.60 -21.41
C SER A 5 1.11 -7.54 -20.31
N VAL A 6 2.23 -7.55 -19.60
CA VAL A 6 2.56 -6.53 -18.58
C VAL A 6 2.51 -5.13 -19.19
N GLU A 7 3.07 -4.98 -20.39
CA GLU A 7 3.09 -3.72 -21.14
C GLU A 7 1.68 -3.18 -21.40
N GLU A 8 0.75 -4.02 -21.87
CA GLU A 8 -0.64 -3.61 -22.11
C GLU A 8 -1.34 -3.13 -20.83
N VAL A 9 -1.13 -3.83 -19.70
CA VAL A 9 -1.69 -3.42 -18.41
C VAL A 9 -1.06 -2.12 -17.93
N THR A 10 0.25 -1.97 -18.04
CA THR A 10 0.96 -0.75 -17.65
C THR A 10 0.51 0.44 -18.49
N LEU A 11 0.34 0.27 -19.81
CA LEU A 11 -0.21 1.32 -20.68
C LEU A 11 -1.64 1.66 -20.31
N TYR A 12 -2.47 0.66 -20.00
CA TYR A 12 -3.84 0.87 -19.54
C TYR A 12 -3.88 1.69 -18.24
N PHE A 13 -3.10 1.31 -17.23
CA PHE A 13 -3.01 2.04 -15.95
C PHE A 13 -2.52 3.48 -16.14
N ARG A 14 -1.51 3.68 -16.99
CA ARG A 14 -1.02 5.02 -17.33
C ARG A 14 -2.05 5.86 -18.07
N SER A 15 -2.91 5.25 -18.89
CA SER A 15 -3.99 5.99 -19.56
C SER A 15 -5.04 6.55 -18.59
N TYR A 16 -5.20 5.91 -17.42
CA TYR A 16 -5.98 6.41 -16.29
C TYR A 16 -5.18 7.34 -15.35
N GLY A 17 -3.93 7.67 -15.69
CA GLY A 17 -3.08 8.58 -14.92
C GLY A 17 -2.34 7.95 -13.74
N LEU A 18 -2.35 6.62 -13.60
CA LEU A 18 -1.55 5.96 -12.56
C LEU A 18 -0.06 6.05 -12.89
N LYS A 19 0.74 6.44 -11.89
CA LYS A 19 2.20 6.41 -11.96
C LYS A 19 2.69 5.02 -11.58
N CYS A 20 2.79 4.14 -12.56
CA CYS A 20 3.33 2.79 -12.38
C CYS A 20 4.38 2.46 -13.46
N ASP A 21 5.37 1.65 -13.09
CA ASP A 21 6.31 1.02 -14.00
C ASP A 21 5.93 -0.44 -14.27
N GLU A 22 6.60 -1.05 -15.25
CA GLU A 22 6.33 -2.43 -15.63
C GLU A 22 6.77 -3.43 -14.56
N GLU A 23 7.78 -3.11 -13.74
CA GLU A 23 8.26 -4.00 -12.68
C GLU A 23 7.23 -4.14 -11.55
N LEU A 24 6.63 -3.02 -11.15
CA LEU A 24 5.56 -2.96 -10.17
C LEU A 24 4.31 -3.70 -10.65
N VAL A 25 3.90 -3.46 -11.90
CA VAL A 25 2.75 -4.14 -12.51
C VAL A 25 3.02 -5.63 -12.67
N LYS A 26 4.25 -6.02 -13.06
CA LYS A 26 4.64 -7.43 -13.14
C LYS A 26 4.58 -8.12 -11.78
N THR A 27 5.12 -7.49 -10.74
CA THR A 27 5.12 -8.03 -9.38
C THR A 27 3.69 -8.26 -8.89
N TRP A 28 2.83 -7.27 -9.07
CA TRP A 28 1.40 -7.39 -8.76
C TRP A 28 0.75 -8.55 -9.53
N LEU A 29 0.94 -8.60 -10.86
CA LEU A 29 0.38 -9.66 -11.71
C LEU A 29 0.84 -11.06 -11.27
N ASP A 30 2.11 -11.21 -10.87
CA ASP A 30 2.66 -12.49 -10.44
C ASP A 30 2.12 -12.91 -9.06
N GLU A 31 1.91 -11.96 -8.15
CA GLU A 31 1.26 -12.23 -6.85
C GLU A 31 -0.21 -12.59 -7.00
N GLU A 32 -0.96 -11.88 -7.86
CA GLU A 32 -2.37 -12.18 -8.12
C GLU A 32 -2.57 -13.55 -8.79
N LYS A 33 -1.67 -13.97 -9.67
CA LYS A 33 -1.66 -15.33 -10.25
C LYS A 33 -1.51 -16.40 -9.17
N ASN A 34 -0.68 -16.14 -8.15
CA ASN A 34 -0.41 -17.10 -7.08
C ASN A 34 -1.56 -17.19 -6.06
N LYS A 35 -2.36 -16.13 -5.91
CA LYS A 35 -3.53 -16.08 -5.01
C LYS A 35 -4.79 -16.71 -5.60
N SER A 36 -4.91 -16.74 -6.92
CA SER A 36 -6.18 -17.02 -7.60
C SER A 36 -6.30 -18.47 -8.09
N ASN A 37 -7.24 -19.23 -7.52
CA ASN A 37 -7.88 -20.36 -8.22
C ASN A 37 -8.91 -19.89 -9.28
N THR A 38 -9.03 -18.59 -9.57
CA THR A 38 -10.19 -18.01 -10.28
C THR A 38 -9.80 -16.90 -11.27
N THR A 39 -9.96 -17.18 -12.57
CA THR A 39 -10.68 -16.40 -13.62
C THR A 39 -10.41 -14.91 -13.87
N ILE A 40 -9.66 -14.14 -13.07
CA ILE A 40 -9.38 -12.70 -13.35
C ILE A 40 -8.54 -12.53 -14.63
N PHE A 41 -7.72 -13.52 -14.97
CA PHE A 41 -6.86 -13.50 -16.15
C PHE A 41 -7.53 -13.99 -17.44
N ASN A 42 -8.85 -14.25 -17.42
CA ASN A 42 -9.56 -14.69 -18.62
C ASN A 42 -10.19 -13.51 -19.38
N LYS A 43 -9.33 -12.87 -20.18
CA LYS A 43 -9.57 -12.35 -21.55
C LYS A 43 -9.62 -10.85 -21.83
N GLN A 44 -9.78 -9.94 -20.87
CA GLN A 44 -9.73 -8.51 -21.21
C GLN A 44 -9.34 -7.64 -20.01
N ILE A 45 -8.43 -6.69 -20.24
CA ILE A 45 -8.12 -5.63 -19.26
C ILE A 45 -9.38 -4.78 -19.09
N ASN A 46 -9.81 -4.59 -17.84
CA ASN A 46 -10.99 -3.81 -17.49
C ASN A 46 -10.70 -2.95 -16.24
N GLU A 47 -11.70 -2.24 -15.74
CA GLU A 47 -11.55 -1.39 -14.55
C GLU A 47 -11.28 -2.17 -13.27
N ASP A 48 -11.63 -3.46 -13.19
CA ASP A 48 -11.33 -4.29 -12.02
C ASP A 48 -9.81 -4.42 -11.80
N TYR A 49 -9.01 -4.41 -12.88
CA TYR A 49 -7.55 -4.39 -12.79
C TYR A 49 -7.05 -3.12 -12.09
N LEU A 50 -7.71 -1.98 -12.29
CA LEU A 50 -7.35 -0.72 -11.61
C LEU A 50 -7.66 -0.81 -10.12
N TYR A 51 -8.84 -1.31 -9.76
CA TYR A 51 -9.26 -1.42 -8.37
C TYR A 51 -8.39 -2.39 -7.59
N THR A 52 -8.12 -3.56 -8.16
CA THR A 52 -7.28 -4.60 -7.54
C THR A 52 -5.83 -4.18 -7.45
N PHE A 53 -5.26 -3.54 -8.49
CA PHE A 53 -3.91 -2.98 -8.42
C PHE A 53 -3.80 -1.88 -7.37
N ASN A 54 -4.77 -0.97 -7.31
CA ASN A 54 -4.76 0.12 -6.32
C ASN A 54 -4.88 -0.41 -4.88
N ASP A 55 -5.74 -1.39 -4.65
CA ASP A 55 -5.86 -2.03 -3.33
C ASP A 55 -4.59 -2.80 -2.96
N TRP A 56 -3.99 -3.52 -3.92
CA TRP A 56 -2.69 -4.17 -3.71
C TRP A 56 -1.61 -3.15 -3.35
N CYS A 57 -1.48 -2.05 -4.09
CA CYS A 57 -0.53 -0.98 -3.79
C CYS A 57 -0.75 -0.37 -2.41
N ARG A 58 -2.00 -0.24 -1.97
CA ARG A 58 -2.35 0.31 -0.64
C ARG A 58 -1.80 -0.55 0.49
N TRP A 59 -1.87 -1.87 0.34
CA TRP A 59 -1.51 -2.81 1.41
C TRP A 59 -0.08 -3.33 1.32
N LYS A 60 0.56 -3.25 0.16
CA LYS A 60 1.91 -3.75 -0.06
C LYS A 60 2.91 -3.14 0.92
N GLY A 61 3.68 -3.98 1.61
CA GLY A 61 4.65 -3.57 2.62
C GLY A 61 4.06 -3.26 4.00
N THR A 62 2.72 -3.27 4.17
CA THR A 62 2.07 -3.02 5.46
C THR A 62 1.80 -4.31 6.23
N ALA A 63 1.38 -4.21 7.49
CA ALA A 63 0.89 -5.36 8.25
C ALA A 63 -0.41 -5.99 7.68
N TYR A 64 -1.03 -5.34 6.70
CA TYR A 64 -2.25 -5.79 6.04
C TYR A 64 -1.98 -6.33 4.62
N GLU A 65 -0.71 -6.45 4.23
CA GLU A 65 -0.33 -7.10 2.98
C GLU A 65 -0.90 -8.53 2.93
N ASP A 66 -1.68 -8.80 1.89
CA ASP A 66 -2.34 -10.09 1.74
C ASP A 66 -1.33 -11.21 1.41
N GLY A 67 -1.44 -12.34 2.10
CA GLY A 67 -0.56 -13.50 1.95
C GLY A 67 0.66 -13.53 2.89
N ILE A 68 0.85 -12.54 3.77
CA ILE A 68 1.91 -12.59 4.79
C ILE A 68 1.49 -13.48 5.98
N ASP A 69 2.47 -14.09 6.63
CA ASP A 69 2.24 -14.89 7.84
C ASP A 69 2.04 -14.01 9.09
N ASP A 70 1.49 -14.61 10.15
CA ASP A 70 1.19 -13.92 11.41
C ASP A 70 2.44 -13.33 12.08
N GLN A 71 3.60 -13.98 11.96
CA GLN A 71 4.83 -13.47 12.56
C GLN A 71 5.30 -12.21 11.83
N THR A 72 5.28 -12.21 10.50
CA THR A 72 5.58 -11.02 9.68
C THR A 72 4.60 -9.89 9.97
N LYS A 73 3.30 -10.19 10.07
CA LYS A 73 2.26 -9.22 10.43
C LYS A 73 2.51 -8.59 11.80
N ILE A 74 2.79 -9.41 12.81
CA ILE A 74 3.09 -8.94 14.17
C ILE A 74 4.34 -8.06 14.17
N ALA A 75 5.41 -8.45 13.49
CA ALA A 75 6.64 -7.66 13.41
C ALA A 75 6.38 -6.26 12.81
N ARG A 76 5.65 -6.18 11.69
CA ARG A 76 5.29 -4.89 11.06
C ARG A 76 4.42 -4.02 11.97
N LEU A 77 3.43 -4.60 12.67
CA LEU A 77 2.61 -3.86 13.64
C LEU A 77 3.45 -3.33 14.80
N PHE A 78 4.42 -4.10 15.29
CA PHE A 78 5.31 -3.64 16.35
C PHE A 78 6.17 -2.45 15.90
N GLU A 79 6.70 -2.48 14.69
CA GLU A 79 7.44 -1.35 14.11
C GLU A 79 6.54 -0.10 13.99
N GLU A 80 5.32 -0.26 13.48
CA GLU A 80 4.35 0.84 13.37
C GLU A 80 4.02 1.47 14.73
N VAL A 81 3.81 0.64 15.76
CA VAL A 81 3.58 1.13 17.14
C VAL A 81 4.78 1.92 17.68
N ILE A 82 6.01 1.50 17.36
CA ILE A 82 7.22 2.21 17.79
C ILE A 82 7.31 3.59 17.12
N GLU A 83 7.06 3.67 15.81
CA GLU A 83 7.09 4.94 15.09
C GLU A 83 5.98 5.89 15.53
N LEU A 84 4.76 5.38 15.74
CA LEU A 84 3.64 6.18 16.27
C LEU A 84 3.95 6.78 17.65
N LYS A 85 4.60 6.01 18.54
CA LYS A 85 5.03 6.53 19.85
C LYS A 85 6.05 7.66 19.72
N LYS A 86 7.02 7.53 18.80
CA LYS A 86 7.99 8.60 18.54
C LYS A 86 7.32 9.85 17.99
N GLU A 87 6.32 9.68 17.12
CA GLU A 87 5.55 10.80 16.58
C GLU A 87 4.72 11.51 17.65
N ILE A 88 4.09 10.76 18.56
CA ILE A 88 3.41 11.31 19.74
C ILE A 88 4.39 12.12 20.59
N ASP A 89 5.54 11.54 20.96
CA ASP A 89 6.56 12.22 21.77
C ASP A 89 7.06 13.53 21.10
N LYS A 90 7.16 13.53 19.77
CA LYS A 90 7.53 14.71 18.99
C LYS A 90 6.42 15.77 19.05
N LEU A 91 5.18 15.38 18.78
CA LEU A 91 4.02 16.28 18.78
C LEU A 91 3.75 16.87 20.16
N GLU A 92 3.94 16.10 21.24
CA GLU A 92 3.83 16.60 22.61
C GLU A 92 4.87 17.67 22.92
N LYS A 93 6.11 17.50 22.45
CA LYS A 93 7.17 18.52 22.60
C LYS A 93 6.86 19.78 21.79
N GLU A 94 6.39 19.61 20.55
CA GLU A 94 5.99 20.75 19.70
C GLU A 94 4.83 21.52 20.32
N LYS A 95 3.82 20.79 20.84
CA LYS A 95 2.69 21.37 21.56
C LYS A 95 3.16 22.15 22.79
N ALA A 96 3.99 21.55 23.64
CA ALA A 96 4.50 22.21 24.84
C ALA A 96 5.28 23.49 24.52
N ALA A 97 6.11 23.47 23.48
CA ALA A 97 6.84 24.65 23.02
C ALA A 97 5.90 25.76 22.51
N LEU A 98 4.83 25.39 21.81
CA LEU A 98 3.82 26.34 21.35
C LEU A 98 3.01 26.92 22.51
N GLU A 99 2.60 26.10 23.47
CA GLU A 99 1.89 26.53 24.68
C GLU A 99 2.73 27.53 25.48
N ASP A 100 4.03 27.26 25.68
CA ASP A 100 4.98 28.17 26.32
C ASP A 100 5.09 29.51 25.54
N SER A 101 5.23 29.43 24.21
CA SER A 101 5.31 30.63 23.35
C SER A 101 4.06 31.51 23.39
N LEU A 102 2.90 30.91 23.67
CA LEU A 102 1.60 31.59 23.77
C LEU A 102 1.27 32.01 25.20
N GLY A 103 2.12 31.70 26.18
CA GLY A 103 1.84 31.93 27.60
C GLY A 103 0.67 31.10 28.14
N VAL A 104 0.33 29.99 27.48
CA VAL A 104 -0.68 29.04 27.93
C VAL A 104 0.02 28.13 28.94
N LEU A 105 -0.28 28.32 30.22
CA LEU A 105 0.25 27.46 31.27
C LEU A 105 -0.37 26.06 31.14
N PRO A 106 0.42 24.97 31.23
CA PRO A 106 -0.12 23.62 31.28
C PRO A 106 -0.97 23.46 32.54
N PHE A 107 -2.20 22.97 32.36
CA PHE A 107 -3.16 22.69 33.44
C PHE A 107 -2.76 21.44 34.22
#